data_AF-A0A920KXU9-F1
#
_entry.id   AF-A0A920KXU9-F1
#
_cell.length_a   1.000
_cell.length_b   1.000
_cell.length_c   1.000
_cell.angle_alpha   90.00
_cell.angle_beta   90.00
_cell.angle_gamma   90.00
#
_symmetry.space_group_name_H-M   'P 1'
#
loop_
_entity.id
_entity.type
_entity.pdbx_description
1 polymer ?
#
loop_
_entity_poly.entity_id
_entity_poly.type
_entity_poly.pdbx_seq_one_letter_code
_entity_poly.pdbx_strand_id
1 'polypeptide(L)'
;MRVFKTDWFRLFQKSKQRKSNGLPINAFPIPTQAKEVLQTYWNSDEQLQNLHDEFIENAISNFYLPLAVAPNFVINGKSYVLPMVTEESSVVAASANAAKFWATRGGFHAEIVGTEKTGQVHFLFTGPHQSLTRFFKAVKPTLLRKQKPLPKTCVNEGRYP
;
A
#
# COMPACT_ATOMS: atom_id res chain seq x y z
N MET A 1 33.45 -5.39 -13.37
CA MET A 1 32.24 -5.11 -12.59
C MET A 1 32.31 -5.92 -11.29
N ARG A 2 32.80 -5.33 -10.19
CA ARG A 2 32.86 -6.01 -8.89
C ARG A 2 31.51 -5.87 -8.20
N VAL A 3 30.76 -6.97 -8.13
CA VAL A 3 29.60 -7.07 -7.26
C VAL A 3 30.15 -7.17 -5.84
N PHE A 4 29.95 -6.12 -5.03
CA PHE A 4 30.27 -6.17 -3.60
C PHE A 4 29.39 -7.23 -2.94
N LYS A 5 30.01 -8.35 -2.60
CA LYS A 5 29.42 -9.45 -1.82
C LYS A 5 29.43 -9.07 -0.34
N THR A 6 28.84 -7.93 0.00
CA THR A 6 28.56 -7.58 1.40
C THR A 6 27.24 -8.25 1.73
N ASP A 7 27.22 -9.04 2.80
CA ASP A 7 26.11 -9.91 3.17
C ASP A 7 24.97 -9.07 3.77
N TRP A 8 24.24 -8.33 2.92
CA TRP A 8 23.15 -7.42 3.29
C TRP A 8 22.10 -8.10 4.19
N PHE A 9 21.89 -9.39 4.00
CA PHE A 9 20.93 -10.21 4.73
C PHE A 9 21.24 -10.32 6.24
N ARG A 10 22.52 -10.35 6.64
CA ARG A 10 22.93 -10.50 8.05
C ARG A 10 22.76 -9.22 8.87
N LEU A 11 22.72 -8.06 8.23
CA LEU A 11 22.51 -6.77 8.91
C LEU A 11 21.05 -6.57 9.33
N PHE A 12 20.10 -7.12 8.57
CA PHE A 12 18.66 -6.94 8.84
C PHE A 12 18.04 -8.01 9.74
N GLN A 13 18.68 -9.17 9.92
CA GLN A 13 18.16 -10.26 10.76
C GLN A 13 18.40 -10.12 12.27
N LYS A 14 19.12 -9.09 12.75
CA LYS A 14 19.36 -8.94 14.19
C LYS A 14 18.14 -8.36 14.90
N SER A 15 17.65 -9.16 15.86
CA SER A 15 16.45 -8.99 16.67
C SER A 15 16.28 -7.61 17.31
N LYS A 16 15.01 -7.25 17.51
CA LYS A 16 14.39 -6.03 18.06
C LYS A 16 15.03 -5.39 19.32
N GLN A 17 16.02 -6.02 19.97
CA GLN A 17 16.61 -5.55 21.23
C GLN A 17 18.01 -4.93 21.11
N ARG A 18 18.55 -4.76 19.89
CA ARG A 18 19.88 -4.11 19.67
C ARG A 18 19.92 -3.03 18.59
N LYS A 19 18.77 -2.52 18.13
CA LYS A 19 18.69 -1.37 17.21
C LYS A 19 18.85 -0.02 17.92
N SER A 20 19.82 0.07 18.83
CA SER A 20 20.33 1.36 19.24
C SER A 20 21.29 1.86 18.15
N ASN A 21 20.78 2.75 17.29
CA ASN A 21 21.55 3.86 16.72
C ASN A 21 22.70 3.53 15.77
N GLY A 22 22.46 2.69 14.76
CA GLY A 22 23.39 2.54 13.65
C GLY A 22 22.67 2.53 12.32
N LEU A 23 22.32 3.70 11.78
CA LEU A 23 22.15 3.84 10.33
C LEU A 23 23.36 3.15 9.66
N PRO A 24 23.20 2.32 8.62
CA PRO A 24 24.32 1.68 7.93
C PRO A 24 25.10 2.70 7.07
N ILE A 25 25.42 3.87 7.65
CA ILE A 25 26.11 5.00 7.02
C ILE A 25 27.48 4.61 6.48
N ASN A 26 28.12 3.62 7.11
CA ASN A 26 29.42 3.09 6.67
C ASN A 26 29.35 2.37 5.32
N ALA A 27 28.16 2.03 4.83
CA ALA A 27 27.96 1.50 3.48
C ALA A 27 27.88 2.61 2.41
N PHE A 28 27.70 3.87 2.81
CA PHE A 28 27.69 5.00 1.90
C PHE A 28 29.12 5.48 1.63
N PRO A 29 29.41 5.99 0.42
CA PRO A 29 30.72 6.56 0.10
C PRO A 29 31.16 7.68 1.04
N ILE A 30 30.18 8.46 1.56
CA ILE A 30 30.40 9.58 2.47
C ILE A 30 29.41 9.45 3.65
N PRO A 31 29.80 8.74 4.74
CA PRO A 31 28.89 8.42 5.84
C PRO A 31 28.28 9.63 6.56
N THR A 32 29.07 10.69 6.79
CA THR A 32 28.61 11.89 7.51
C THR A 32 27.53 12.63 6.72
N GLN A 33 27.76 12.86 5.42
CA GLN A 33 26.81 13.51 4.54
C GLN A 33 25.52 12.69 4.37
N ALA A 34 25.65 11.36 4.24
CA ALA A 34 24.50 10.48 4.16
C ALA A 34 23.61 10.58 5.42
N LYS A 35 24.23 10.66 6.61
CA LYS A 35 23.50 10.85 7.86
C LYS A 35 22.72 12.17 7.87
N GLU A 36 23.36 13.27 7.51
CA GLU A 36 22.74 14.60 7.49
C GLU A 36 21.54 14.66 6.53
N VAL A 37 21.70 14.11 5.31
CA VAL A 37 20.61 14.06 4.32
C VAL A 37 19.44 13.22 4.84
N LEU A 38 19.69 12.03 5.39
CA LEU A 38 18.63 11.17 5.91
C LEU A 38 17.89 11.83 7.07
N GLN A 39 18.59 12.51 7.97
CA GLN A 39 17.96 13.18 9.11
C GLN A 39 17.16 14.42 8.70
N THR A 40 17.46 15.03 7.54
CA THR A 40 16.70 16.16 7.00
C THR A 40 15.23 15.80 6.71
N TYR A 41 14.97 14.53 6.37
CA TYR A 41 13.61 14.05 6.09
C TYR A 41 12.92 13.44 7.30
N TRP A 42 13.54 13.44 8.48
CA TRP A 42 12.86 13.01 9.68
C TRP A 42 11.87 14.08 10.15
N ASN A 43 10.70 13.64 10.61
CA ASN A 43 9.74 14.53 11.23
C ASN A 43 10.31 15.02 12.56
N SER A 44 10.14 16.31 12.84
CA SER A 44 10.55 16.89 14.14
C SER A 44 9.66 16.42 15.29
N ASP A 45 8.42 16.02 14.99
CA ASP A 45 7.52 15.39 15.94
C ASP A 45 7.89 13.90 16.10
N GLU A 46 8.30 13.53 17.30
CA GLU A 46 8.74 12.18 17.64
C GLU A 46 7.61 11.15 17.56
N GLN A 47 6.38 11.51 17.94
CA GLN A 47 5.24 10.59 17.83
C GLN A 47 4.91 10.31 16.37
N LEU A 48 4.96 11.35 15.53
CA LEU A 48 4.77 11.21 14.09
C LEU A 48 5.91 10.40 13.45
N GLN A 49 7.16 10.64 13.83
CA GLN A 49 8.28 9.85 13.31
C GLN A 49 8.17 8.38 13.71
N ASN A 50 7.81 8.08 14.96
CA ASN A 50 7.63 6.71 15.43
C ASN A 50 6.54 5.98 14.65
N LEU A 51 5.43 6.66 14.30
CA LEU A 51 4.38 6.07 13.45
C LEU A 51 4.92 5.67 12.06
N HIS A 52 5.76 6.53 11.47
CA HIS A 52 6.39 6.25 10.17
C HIS A 52 7.39 5.10 10.24
N ASP A 53 8.17 5.03 11.32
CA ASP A 53 9.14 3.94 11.55
C ASP A 53 8.47 2.58 11.74
N GLU A 54 7.19 2.55 12.16
CA GLU A 54 6.40 1.33 12.32
C GLU A 54 5.74 0.83 11.02
N PHE A 55 5.67 1.65 9.95
CA PHE A 55 5.02 1.24 8.70
C PHE A 55 5.77 0.14 7.95
N ILE A 56 7.10 0.16 7.97
CA ILE A 56 7.93 -0.83 7.30
C ILE A 56 9.10 -1.23 8.18
N GLU A 57 9.60 -2.44 7.97
CA GLU A 57 10.85 -2.85 8.61
C GLU A 57 12.03 -2.10 8.02
N ASN A 58 12.98 -1.72 8.87
CA ASN A 58 14.26 -1.12 8.48
C ASN A 58 14.15 0.23 7.74
N ALA A 59 13.11 1.02 8.04
CA ALA A 59 13.06 2.42 7.66
C ALA A 59 14.31 3.15 8.20
N ILE A 60 14.97 3.91 7.32
CA ILE A 60 16.15 4.73 7.67
C ILE A 60 15.88 6.24 7.55
N SER A 61 14.81 6.61 6.84
CA SER A 61 14.29 7.97 6.71
C SER A 61 12.94 7.97 6.00
N ASN A 62 12.27 9.12 5.95
CA ASN A 62 11.04 9.33 5.18
C ASN A 62 11.36 9.81 3.76
N PHE A 63 10.38 9.68 2.87
CA PHE A 63 10.44 10.23 1.53
C PHE A 63 9.14 10.97 1.23
N TYR A 64 9.23 12.25 0.88
CA TYR A 64 8.07 13.08 0.60
C TYR A 64 7.76 13.11 -0.89
N LEU A 65 6.47 12.96 -1.22
CA LEU A 65 5.92 13.26 -2.54
C LEU A 65 4.99 14.47 -2.43
N PRO A 66 4.95 15.35 -3.44
CA PRO A 66 4.02 16.47 -3.45
C PRO A 66 2.56 16.00 -3.31
N LEU A 67 1.86 16.54 -2.33
CA LEU A 67 0.41 16.40 -2.17
C LEU A 67 -0.27 17.62 -2.80
N ALA A 68 -1.16 17.38 -3.75
CA ALA A 68 -1.91 18.40 -4.47
C ALA A 68 -3.41 18.08 -4.42
N VAL A 69 -4.23 19.02 -4.91
CA VAL A 69 -5.69 18.87 -5.00
C VAL A 69 -6.17 19.19 -6.41
N ALA A 70 -7.01 18.32 -6.96
CA ALA A 70 -7.65 18.50 -8.26
C ALA A 70 -9.14 18.85 -8.07
N PRO A 71 -9.56 20.10 -8.34
CA PRO A 71 -10.95 20.52 -8.21
C PRO A 71 -11.82 20.12 -9.42
N ASN A 72 -13.10 20.48 -9.37
CA ASN A 72 -14.10 20.41 -10.44
C ASN A 72 -14.65 19.02 -10.78
N PHE A 73 -14.37 17.99 -9.98
CA PHE A 73 -14.96 16.68 -10.22
C PHE A 73 -16.43 16.67 -9.80
N VAL A 74 -17.33 16.49 -10.75
CA VAL A 74 -18.74 16.18 -10.47
C VAL A 74 -18.93 14.70 -10.74
N ILE A 75 -19.20 13.90 -9.71
CA ILE A 75 -19.38 12.44 -9.81
C ILE A 75 -20.75 12.11 -9.24
N ASN A 76 -21.60 11.46 -10.03
CA ASN A 76 -22.98 11.14 -9.67
C ASN A 76 -23.76 12.37 -9.14
N GLY A 77 -23.57 13.51 -9.80
CA GLY A 77 -24.22 14.78 -9.43
C GLY A 77 -23.65 15.50 -8.21
N LYS A 78 -22.61 14.96 -7.55
CA LYS A 78 -21.98 15.58 -6.38
C LYS A 78 -20.59 16.13 -6.72
N SER A 79 -20.29 17.33 -6.24
CA SER A 79 -19.00 17.99 -6.42
C SER A 79 -17.94 17.49 -5.44
N TYR A 80 -16.73 17.28 -5.94
CA TYR A 80 -15.57 16.79 -5.23
C TYR A 80 -14.31 17.59 -5.58
N VAL A 81 -13.41 17.65 -4.60
CA VAL A 81 -12.02 18.03 -4.77
C VAL A 81 -11.19 16.81 -4.41
N LEU A 82 -10.41 16.30 -5.36
CA LEU A 82 -9.70 15.04 -5.20
C LEU A 82 -8.25 15.30 -4.73
N PRO A 83 -7.80 14.74 -3.60
CA PRO A 83 -6.39 14.76 -3.23
C PRO A 83 -5.59 13.86 -4.17
N MET A 84 -4.41 14.32 -4.60
CA MET A 84 -3.51 13.60 -5.51
C MET A 84 -2.08 13.68 -4.98
N VAL A 85 -1.35 12.57 -5.02
CA VAL A 85 0.08 12.53 -4.68
C VAL A 85 0.85 12.11 -5.94
N THR A 86 1.69 12.99 -6.46
CA THR A 86 2.48 12.73 -7.68
C THR A 86 3.69 13.67 -7.76
N GLU A 87 4.77 13.21 -8.38
CA GLU A 87 5.96 13.97 -8.74
C GLU A 87 5.80 14.75 -10.05
N GLU A 88 4.80 14.41 -10.88
CA GLU A 88 4.66 14.97 -12.22
C GLU A 88 3.81 16.25 -12.21
N SER A 89 4.41 17.37 -12.62
CA SER A 89 3.79 18.71 -12.51
C SER A 89 2.51 18.89 -13.35
N SER A 90 2.34 18.15 -14.45
CA SER A 90 1.23 18.34 -15.40
C SER A 90 -0.04 17.56 -15.04
N VAL A 91 0.08 16.48 -14.27
CA VAL A 91 -0.99 15.50 -14.04
C VAL A 91 -2.20 16.12 -13.31
N VAL A 92 -1.95 16.91 -12.27
CA VAL A 92 -3.01 17.53 -11.47
C VAL A 92 -3.75 18.59 -12.29
N ALA A 93 -3.02 19.42 -13.03
CA ALA A 93 -3.60 20.46 -13.88
C ALA A 93 -4.44 19.86 -15.01
N ALA A 94 -3.93 18.83 -15.70
CA ALA A 94 -4.66 18.12 -16.74
C ALA A 94 -5.95 17.48 -16.19
N SER A 95 -5.86 16.81 -15.03
CA SER A 95 -7.01 16.17 -14.38
C SER A 95 -8.09 17.20 -14.00
N ALA A 96 -7.70 18.31 -13.38
CA ALA A 96 -8.62 19.38 -13.00
C ALA A 96 -9.28 20.08 -14.20
N ASN A 97 -8.52 20.25 -15.30
CA ASN A 97 -9.05 20.85 -16.53
C ASN A 97 -10.05 19.91 -17.23
N ALA A 98 -9.75 18.62 -17.31
CA ALA A 98 -10.67 17.61 -17.82
C ALA A 98 -11.94 17.52 -16.96
N ALA A 99 -11.80 17.53 -15.64
CA ALA A 99 -12.94 17.52 -14.72
C ALA A 99 -13.83 18.76 -14.92
N LYS A 100 -13.25 19.96 -15.05
CA LYS A 100 -13.98 21.19 -15.37
C LYS A 100 -14.74 21.09 -16.69
N PHE A 101 -14.13 20.51 -17.72
CA PHE A 101 -14.77 20.30 -19.02
C PHE A 101 -16.00 19.37 -18.91
N TRP A 102 -15.91 18.28 -18.15
CA TRP A 102 -17.02 17.34 -17.98
C TRP A 102 -18.09 17.82 -17.00
N ALA A 103 -17.72 18.64 -16.01
CA ALA A 103 -18.66 19.17 -15.03
C ALA A 103 -19.84 19.92 -15.68
N THR A 104 -19.59 20.69 -16.74
CA THR A 104 -20.66 21.40 -17.47
C THR A 104 -21.51 20.50 -18.38
N ARG A 105 -21.16 19.22 -18.50
CA ARG A 105 -21.82 18.21 -19.34
C ARG A 105 -22.50 17.11 -18.54
N GLY A 106 -22.79 17.37 -17.26
CA GLY A 106 -23.39 16.39 -16.34
C GLY A 106 -22.40 15.63 -15.45
N GLY A 107 -21.10 15.87 -15.63
CA GLY A 107 -20.06 15.23 -14.85
C GLY A 107 -19.83 13.76 -15.23
N PHE A 108 -19.21 13.02 -14.32
CA PHE A 108 -18.95 11.60 -14.44
C PHE A 108 -20.07 10.80 -13.78
N HIS A 109 -20.41 9.66 -14.38
CA HIS A 109 -21.27 8.65 -13.78
C HIS A 109 -20.45 7.41 -13.42
N ALA A 110 -20.63 6.90 -12.22
CA ALA A 110 -19.91 5.73 -11.73
C ALA A 110 -20.80 4.87 -10.82
N GLU A 111 -20.65 3.55 -10.91
CA GLU A 111 -21.35 2.59 -10.07
C GLU A 111 -20.38 1.56 -9.49
N ILE A 112 -20.76 0.95 -8.36
CA ILE A 112 -19.98 -0.12 -7.74
C ILE A 112 -20.50 -1.45 -8.27
N VAL A 113 -19.70 -2.12 -9.10
CA VAL A 113 -20.06 -3.42 -9.69
C VAL A 113 -19.93 -4.60 -8.71
N GLY A 114 -19.13 -4.45 -7.65
CA GLY A 114 -18.94 -5.46 -6.62
C GLY A 114 -17.85 -5.08 -5.62
N THR A 115 -17.93 -5.64 -4.40
CA THR A 115 -16.96 -5.40 -3.32
C THR A 115 -16.23 -6.68 -2.88
N GLU A 116 -16.52 -7.79 -3.56
CA GLU A 116 -15.96 -9.11 -3.31
C GLU A 116 -14.46 -9.12 -3.61
N LYS A 117 -13.67 -9.67 -2.69
CA LYS A 117 -12.23 -9.86 -2.86
C LYS A 117 -11.91 -11.34 -3.08
N THR A 118 -11.16 -11.64 -4.12
CA THR A 118 -10.72 -13.02 -4.39
C THR A 118 -9.45 -13.33 -3.60
N GLY A 119 -9.49 -14.39 -2.79
CA GLY A 119 -8.32 -15.03 -2.20
C GLY A 119 -7.97 -16.32 -2.94
N GLN A 120 -6.68 -16.59 -3.13
CA GLN A 120 -6.21 -17.81 -3.81
C GLN A 120 -5.41 -18.68 -2.84
N VAL A 121 -5.61 -19.99 -2.91
CA VAL A 121 -4.82 -20.98 -2.17
C VAL A 121 -4.18 -21.90 -3.20
N HIS A 122 -2.84 -21.88 -3.23
CA HIS A 122 -2.06 -22.74 -4.11
C HIS A 122 -1.48 -23.92 -3.32
N PHE A 123 -1.66 -25.12 -3.83
CA PHE A 123 -1.09 -26.34 -3.28
C PHE A 123 -0.70 -27.27 -4.42
N LEU A 124 0.34 -28.07 -4.20
CA LEU A 124 0.78 -29.08 -5.15
C LEU A 124 -0.08 -30.34 -4.97
N PHE A 125 -0.59 -30.88 -6.08
CA PHE A 125 -1.37 -32.11 -6.09
C PHE A 125 -0.88 -33.00 -7.23
N THR A 126 -0.42 -34.19 -6.87
CA THR A 126 0.18 -35.16 -7.82
C THR A 126 -0.81 -36.20 -8.32
N GLY A 127 -2.09 -36.11 -7.94
CA GLY A 127 -3.14 -37.03 -8.38
C GLY A 127 -3.92 -36.54 -9.62
N PRO A 128 -4.92 -37.32 -10.07
CA PRO A 128 -5.73 -36.95 -11.23
C PRO A 128 -6.59 -35.70 -10.97
N HIS A 129 -6.55 -34.73 -11.89
CA HIS A 129 -7.32 -33.48 -11.79
C HIS A 129 -8.81 -33.70 -11.47
N GLN A 130 -9.42 -34.73 -12.06
CA GLN A 130 -10.84 -35.04 -11.87
C GLN A 130 -11.20 -35.36 -10.41
N SER A 131 -10.30 -36.01 -9.66
CA SER A 131 -10.47 -36.28 -8.23
C SER A 131 -10.47 -35.00 -7.41
N LEU A 132 -9.59 -34.06 -7.76
CA LEU A 132 -9.51 -32.76 -7.10
C LEU A 132 -10.76 -31.91 -7.33
N THR A 133 -11.25 -31.86 -8.58
CA THR A 133 -12.47 -31.13 -8.91
C THR A 133 -13.68 -31.68 -8.14
N ARG A 134 -13.81 -33.02 -8.07
CA ARG A 134 -14.89 -33.68 -7.30
C ARG A 134 -14.79 -33.36 -5.81
N PHE A 135 -13.58 -33.42 -5.24
CA PHE A 135 -13.32 -33.08 -3.85
C PHE A 135 -13.77 -31.64 -3.53
N PHE A 136 -13.32 -30.64 -4.30
CA PHE A 136 -13.70 -29.25 -4.04
C PHE A 136 -15.18 -28.99 -4.27
N LYS A 137 -15.81 -29.65 -5.25
CA LYS A 137 -17.27 -29.57 -5.43
C LYS A 137 -18.03 -30.05 -4.19
N ALA A 138 -17.56 -31.14 -3.56
CA ALA A 138 -18.17 -31.68 -2.35
C ALA A 138 -17.88 -30.85 -1.09
N VAL A 139 -16.67 -30.29 -0.97
CA VAL A 139 -16.20 -29.63 0.25
C VAL A 139 -16.51 -28.12 0.28
N LYS A 140 -16.74 -27.49 -0.88
CA LYS A 140 -17.05 -26.04 -1.01
C LYS A 140 -18.12 -25.55 -0.03
N PRO A 141 -19.29 -26.21 0.14
CA PRO A 141 -20.31 -25.75 1.10
C PRO A 141 -19.80 -25.76 2.55
N THR A 142 -18.97 -26.75 2.90
CA THR A 142 -18.38 -26.85 4.24
C THR A 142 -17.34 -25.76 4.48
N LEU A 143 -16.53 -25.44 3.46
CA LEU A 143 -15.54 -24.35 3.55
C LEU A 143 -16.21 -23.01 3.78
N LEU A 144 -17.27 -22.70 3.00
CA LEU A 144 -18.03 -21.46 3.15
C LEU A 144 -18.69 -21.38 4.54
N ARG A 145 -19.30 -22.47 5.02
CA ARG A 145 -19.93 -22.51 6.35
C ARG A 145 -18.94 -22.36 7.52
N LYS A 146 -17.70 -22.82 7.35
CA LYS A 146 -16.66 -22.77 8.40
C LYS A 146 -15.88 -21.45 8.44
N GLN A 147 -16.10 -20.55 7.48
CA GLN A 147 -15.56 -19.20 7.60
C GLN A 147 -16.20 -18.51 8.81
N LYS A 148 -15.38 -18.07 9.76
CA LYS A 148 -15.88 -17.23 10.86
C LYS A 148 -16.46 -15.96 10.26
N PRO A 149 -17.55 -15.40 10.82
CA PRO A 149 -17.99 -14.08 10.41
C PRO A 149 -16.81 -13.11 10.54
N LEU A 150 -16.67 -12.23 9.55
CA LEU A 150 -15.68 -11.18 9.57
C LEU A 150 -15.76 -10.43 10.93
N PRO A 151 -14.65 -9.87 11.43
CA PRO A 151 -14.68 -9.02 12.61
C PRO A 151 -15.82 -8.00 12.51
N LYS A 152 -16.51 -7.71 13.63
CA LYS A 152 -17.71 -6.84 13.67
C LYS A 152 -17.53 -5.51 12.92
N THR A 153 -16.30 -5.00 12.85
CA THR A 153 -15.88 -3.83 12.08
C THR A 153 -16.18 -3.93 10.58
N CYS A 154 -15.98 -5.09 9.96
CA CYS A 154 -16.26 -5.29 8.53
C CYS A 154 -17.76 -5.44 8.23
N VAL A 155 -18.52 -5.99 9.17
CA VAL A 155 -19.98 -6.21 9.04
C VAL A 155 -20.73 -4.87 9.08
N ASN A 156 -20.27 -3.92 9.91
CA ASN A 156 -20.86 -2.58 10.02
C ASN A 156 -20.62 -1.70 8.78
N GLU A 157 -19.65 -2.04 7.92
CA GLU A 157 -19.38 -1.37 6.64
C GLU A 157 -20.13 -2.03 5.46
N GLY A 158 -21.11 -2.91 5.72
CA GLY A 158 -21.90 -3.57 4.68
C GLY A 158 -21.15 -4.66 3.91
N ARG A 159 -20.03 -5.17 4.43
CA ARG A 159 -19.28 -6.28 3.81
C ARG A 159 -19.77 -7.60 4.36
N TYR A 160 -20.54 -8.32 3.55
CA TYR A 160 -20.95 -9.70 3.80
C TYR A 160 -19.94 -10.67 3.15
N PRO A 161 -19.76 -11.88 3.70
CA PRO A 161 -18.88 -12.90 3.14
C PRO A 161 -19.34 -13.41 1.77
#